data_AF-A0A4V3BQ50-F1
#
_entry.id   AF-A0A4V3BQ50-F1
#
_cell.length_a   1.000
_cell.length_b   1.000
_cell.length_c   1.000
_cell.angle_alpha   90.00
_cell.angle_beta   90.00
_cell.angle_gamma   90.00
#
_symmetry.space_group_name_H-M   'P 1'
#
loop_
_entity.id
_entity.type
_entity.pdbx_description
1 polymer ?
#
loop_
_entity_poly.entity_id
_entity_poly.type
_entity_poly.pdbx_seq_one_letter_code
_entity_poly.pdbx_strand_id
1 'polypeptide(L)' 'MKPEPTEKPARKRPSNLVLNLLTVLVGLGVLAAGLAYLILNDTPVFAIPLVVTVPVIAAVAFRNCWD' A
#
# COMPACT_ATOMS: atom_id res chain seq x y z
N MET A 1 21.19 -33.95 -22.11
CA MET A 1 20.80 -32.54 -21.93
C MET A 1 19.92 -32.43 -20.70
N LYS A 2 20.34 -31.69 -19.68
CA LYS A 2 19.46 -31.29 -18.57
C LYS A 2 18.73 -30.04 -19.02
N PRO A 3 17.40 -29.92 -18.86
CA PRO A 3 16.70 -28.69 -19.19
C PRO A 3 17.22 -27.61 -18.23
N GLU A 4 17.70 -26.52 -18.80
CA GLU A 4 18.07 -25.34 -18.04
C GLU A 4 16.84 -24.85 -17.26
N PRO A 5 16.99 -24.37 -16.01
CA PRO A 5 15.88 -23.86 -15.25
C PRO A 5 15.32 -22.67 -16.03
N THR A 6 14.06 -22.75 -16.46
CA THR A 6 13.34 -21.63 -17.06
C THR A 6 13.49 -20.43 -16.12
N GLU A 7 14.29 -19.45 -16.53
CA GLU A 7 14.43 -18.17 -15.82
C GLU A 7 13.03 -17.64 -15.59
N LYS A 8 12.61 -17.59 -14.32
CA LYS A 8 11.40 -16.87 -13.93
C LYS A 8 11.58 -15.45 -14.49
N PRO A 9 10.63 -14.91 -15.27
CA PRO A 9 10.81 -13.59 -15.86
C PRO A 9 11.13 -12.63 -14.72
N ALA A 10 12.32 -12.03 -14.77
CA ALA A 10 12.77 -11.07 -13.79
C ALA A 10 11.72 -9.95 -13.77
N ARG A 11 10.81 -10.00 -12.79
CA ARG A 11 9.75 -9.01 -12.63
C ARG A 11 10.48 -7.68 -12.57
N LYS A 12 10.28 -6.81 -13.57
CA LYS A 12 10.96 -5.51 -13.65
C LYS A 12 10.62 -4.74 -12.37
N ARG A 13 11.49 -4.84 -11.36
CA ARG A 13 11.28 -4.20 -10.07
C ARG A 13 11.44 -2.70 -10.31
N PRO A 14 10.42 -1.88 -10.02
CA PRO A 14 10.60 -0.45 -9.99
C PRO A 14 11.72 -0.12 -8.99
N SER A 15 12.44 0.97 -9.21
CA SER A 15 13.50 1.40 -8.27
C SER A 15 12.94 1.54 -6.85
N ASN A 16 13.74 1.21 -5.84
CA ASN A 16 13.37 1.34 -4.44
C ASN A 16 12.83 2.72 -4.07
N LEU A 17 13.36 3.77 -4.72
CA LEU A 17 12.91 5.16 -4.54
C LEU A 17 11.46 5.33 -5.04
N VAL A 18 11.14 4.79 -6.21
CA VAL A 18 9.78 4.82 -6.79
C VAL A 18 8.82 4.03 -5.93
N LEU A 19 9.21 2.83 -5.48
CA LEU A 19 8.38 2.01 -4.60
C LEU A 19 8.13 2.68 -3.24
N ASN A 20 9.13 3.35 -2.67
CA ASN A 20 8.94 4.10 -1.41
C ASN A 20 7.99 5.27 -1.60
N LEU A 21 8.15 6.04 -2.69
CA LEU A 21 7.26 7.15 -3.00
C LEU A 21 5.81 6.67 -3.19
N LEU A 22 5.61 5.61 -3.97
CA LEU A 22 4.29 5.00 -4.18
C LEU A 22 3.70 4.49 -2.87
N THR A 23 4.49 3.86 -2.01
CA THR A 23 4.05 3.37 -0.70
C THR A 23 3.55 4.51 0.18
N VAL A 24 4.29 5.62 0.22
CA VAL A 24 3.90 6.83 0.96
C VAL A 24 2.63 7.43 0.38
N LEU A 25 2.51 7.51 -0.95
CA LEU A 25 1.31 8.02 -1.63
C LEU A 25 0.08 7.15 -1.36
N VAL A 26 0.23 5.82 -1.32
CA VAL A 26 -0.86 4.90 -0.96
C VAL A 26 -1.32 5.15 0.48
N GLY A 27 -0.38 5.26 1.43
CA GLY A 27 -0.72 5.58 2.81
C GLY A 27 -1.44 6.93 2.93
N LEU A 28 -0.90 7.98 2.32
CA LEU A 28 -1.52 9.32 2.32
C LEU A 28 -2.89 9.34 1.65
N GLY A 29 -3.06 8.67 0.51
CA GLY A 29 -4.32 8.61 -0.21
C GLY A 29 -5.42 7.92 0.60
N VAL A 30 -5.10 6.78 1.22
CA VAL A 30 -6.04 6.03 2.07
C VAL A 30 -6.38 6.83 3.33
N LEU A 31 -5.39 7.49 3.94
CA LEU A 31 -5.63 8.35 5.11
C LEU A 31 -6.51 9.54 4.74
N ALA A 32 -6.24 10.22 3.64
CA ALA A 32 -7.03 11.35 3.16
C ALA A 32 -8.48 10.93 2.86
N ALA A 33 -8.68 9.76 2.24
CA ALA A 33 -10.01 9.21 2.00
C ALA A 33 -10.74 8.90 3.32
N GLY A 34 -10.06 8.28 4.28
CA GLY A 34 -10.64 8.00 5.60
C GLY A 34 -10.99 9.27 6.39
N LEU A 35 -10.13 10.29 6.35
CA LEU A 35 -10.38 11.59 6.97
C LEU A 35 -11.53 12.34 6.29
N ALA A 36 -11.58 12.34 4.95
CA ALA A 36 -12.69 12.94 4.21
C ALA A 36 -14.01 12.24 4.56
N TYR A 37 -13.99 10.91 4.69
CA TYR A 37 -15.16 10.15 5.12
C TYR A 37 -15.61 10.51 6.54
N LEU A 38 -14.67 10.66 7.49
CA LEU A 38 -14.96 11.11 8.87
C LEU A 38 -15.55 12.52 8.93
N ILE A 39 -15.07 13.43 8.09
CA ILE A 39 -15.53 14.83 8.10
C ILE A 39 -16.91 14.97 7.45
N LEU A 40 -17.15 14.23 6.36
CA LEU A 40 -18.39 14.34 5.58
C LEU A 40 -19.56 13.54 6.17
N ASN A 41 -19.29 12.62 7.09
CA ASN A 41 -20.31 11.72 7.67
C ASN A 41 -20.23 11.73 9.19
N ASP A 42 -21.39 11.67 9.86
CA ASP A 42 -21.48 11.41 11.31
C ASP A 42 -21.10 9.96 11.61
N THR A 43 -19.81 9.68 11.46
CA THR A 43 -19.24 8.38 11.70
C THR A 43 -19.02 8.15 13.17
N PRO A 44 -19.24 6.93 13.65
CA PRO A 44 -19.08 6.62 15.04
C PRO A 44 -17.60 6.73 15.42
N VAL A 45 -17.33 7.19 16.65
CA VAL A 45 -15.98 7.46 17.17
C VAL A 45 -15.04 6.23 17.07
N PHE A 46 -15.59 5.01 17.09
CA PHE A 46 -14.80 3.78 16.88
C PHE A 46 -14.14 3.67 15.50
N ALA A 47 -14.57 4.47 14.51
CA ALA A 47 -13.98 4.51 13.17
C ALA A 47 -12.62 5.22 13.15
N ILE A 48 -12.27 6.00 14.18
CA ILE A 48 -10.99 6.74 14.24
C ILE A 48 -9.79 5.78 14.23
N PRO A 49 -9.70 4.75 15.11
CA PRO A 49 -8.65 3.74 15.03
C PRO A 49 -8.55 3.08 13.66
N LEU A 50 -9.69 2.78 13.04
CA LEU A 50 -9.74 2.17 11.71
C LEU A 50 -9.12 3.10 10.66
N VAL A 51 -9.51 4.38 10.64
CA VAL A 51 -8.97 5.36 9.68
C VAL A 51 -7.48 5.60 9.87
N VAL A 52 -6.95 5.48 11.10
CA VAL A 52 -5.52 5.64 11.36
C VAL A 52 -4.70 4.38 11.01
N THR A 53 -5.26 3.19 11.22
CA THR A 53 -4.53 1.91 11.02
C THR A 53 -4.57 1.40 9.58
N VAL A 54 -5.69 1.54 8.89
CA VAL A 54 -5.89 1.07 7.51
C VAL A 54 -4.85 1.65 6.52
N PRO A 55 -4.47 2.95 6.57
CA PRO A 55 -3.41 3.52 5.74
C PRO A 55 -2.06 2.82 5.91
N VAL A 56 -1.70 2.48 7.16
CA VAL A 56 -0.42 1.82 7.47
C VAL A 56 -0.42 0.40 6.90
N ILE A 57 -1.50 -0.34 7.11
CA ILE A 57 -1.66 -1.69 6.57
C ILE A 57 -1.62 -1.67 5.03
N ALA A 58 -2.33 -0.74 4.40
CA ALA A 58 -2.36 -0.58 2.96
C ALA A 58 -0.97 -0.27 2.38
N ALA A 59 -0.22 0.63 3.02
CA ALA A 59 1.15 0.95 2.64
C ALA A 59 2.09 -0.27 2.75
N VAL A 60 2.04 -1.00 3.87
CA VAL A 60 2.88 -2.19 4.08
C VAL A 60 2.50 -3.31 3.09
N ALA A 61 1.21 -3.56 2.89
CA ALA A 61 0.73 -4.56 1.93
C ALA A 61 1.16 -4.21 0.50
N PHE A 62 1.05 -2.93 0.12
CA PHE A 62 1.54 -2.46 -1.17
C PHE A 62 3.05 -2.68 -1.29
N ARG A 63 3.84 -2.38 -0.25
CA ARG A 63 5.29 -2.60 -0.30
C ARG A 63 5.65 -4.09 -0.45
N ASN A 64 5.00 -4.97 0.32
CA ASN A 64 5.25 -6.41 0.31
C ASN A 64 4.94 -7.09 -1.03
N CYS A 65 3.99 -6.57 -1.80
CA CYS A 65 3.69 -7.13 -3.12
C CYS A 65 4.80 -6.90 -4.17
N TRP A 66 5.74 -5.98 -3.89
CA TRP A 66 6.86 -5.62 -4.75
C TRP A 66 8.25 -5.94 -4.15
N ASP A 67 8.30 -6.32 -2.87
CA ASP A 67 9.51 -6.85 -2.21
C ASP A 67 9.86 -8.27 -2.69
#